data_AF-A0A2U3L6C8-F1
#
_entry.id   AF-A0A2U3L6C8-F1
#
_cell.length_a   1.000
_cell.length_b   1.000
_cell.length_c   1.000
_cell.angle_alpha   90.00
_cell.angle_beta   90.00
_cell.angle_gamma   90.00
#
_symmetry.space_group_name_H-M   'P 1'
#
loop_
_entity.id
_entity.type
_entity.pdbx_description
1 polymer ?
#
loop_
_entity_poly.entity_id
_entity_poly.type
_entity_poly.pdbx_seq_one_letter_code
_entity_poly.pdbx_strand_id
1 'polypeptide(L)'
;MPKRSLHPGNGEQKKIEQLNQAIDAMLARTDGQLGKVNPEIEPLVRLAAELRNRPREGFKARLKSRLEGRSHMSVVAEPVAAVRVIASPRLAFRDPAKAIEFYKRALGAKEIFRFQVGDSIPHAELMIGDSPIYVTGEWPEGGRFSAETLGNSPISISIQVPDVDSFAEHAVAEGMKFVHPPRDQFYGHRDATLQDPFGYSWGVFTVKEEMSVEEMHHRMKGMTTGPEGGRMPGKEEKKGVSPVPRGYRMVTPYLVAADGPALLDFVGKAFGAEETFRIETPMGGVHGEVRIGDSMMMIGGGIPGKKFPGSPQPNALHVYVEDADAVVKKAVAAGATLIDEPRDQDYGERSATVKDAAGNLWYIATAKGESYKPKGLHNVNPYLHPRRAEPLISFLKRAFGAEELAKYSSPDGVVMHAQVRVGDSVVEMGEAHGKYETMPAMFYLYVPNVDAVHRQAVAAGATSFQEPTDQPYGDRTAAVADAFGNKWYIATHIKDVDM
;
A
#
# COMPACT_ATOMS: atom_id res chain seq x y z
N MET A 1 -16.08 61.12 46.18
CA MET A 1 -15.24 61.10 44.96
C MET A 1 -16.14 61.29 43.74
N PRO A 2 -15.85 62.24 42.83
CA PRO A 2 -16.76 62.58 41.74
C PRO A 2 -16.64 61.58 40.56
N LYS A 3 -17.78 61.27 39.93
CA LYS A 3 -17.91 60.43 38.73
C LYS A 3 -17.26 61.12 37.53
N ARG A 4 -16.27 60.48 36.89
CA ARG A 4 -15.71 60.91 35.60
C ARG A 4 -16.69 60.55 34.48
N SER A 5 -17.11 61.56 33.72
CA SER A 5 -17.94 61.46 32.51
C SER A 5 -17.13 60.88 31.35
N LEU A 6 -17.66 59.85 30.69
CA LEU A 6 -17.18 59.29 29.42
C LEU A 6 -17.93 59.96 28.25
N HIS A 7 -17.80 61.28 28.10
CA HIS A 7 -18.24 61.97 26.90
C HIS A 7 -17.02 62.65 26.26
N PRO A 8 -16.60 62.24 25.05
CA PRO A 8 -15.50 62.88 24.35
C PRO A 8 -15.84 64.35 24.13
N GLY A 9 -14.93 65.26 24.49
CA GLY A 9 -15.14 66.69 24.34
C GLY A 9 -15.32 67.07 22.86
N ASN A 10 -16.04 68.16 22.58
CA ASN A 10 -16.35 68.67 21.24
C ASN A 10 -15.13 68.75 20.27
N GLY A 11 -13.91 68.87 20.80
CA GLY A 11 -12.67 68.86 20.00
C GLY A 11 -12.23 67.47 19.52
N GLU A 12 -12.58 66.41 20.24
CA GLU A 12 -12.22 65.02 19.92
C GLU A 12 -13.16 64.46 18.85
N GLN A 13 -14.46 64.77 18.93
CA GLN A 13 -15.42 64.49 17.86
C GLN A 13 -15.03 65.16 16.53
N LYS A 14 -14.58 66.42 16.59
CA LYS A 14 -14.13 67.15 15.40
C LYS A 14 -12.87 66.55 14.77
N LYS A 15 -11.98 65.96 15.57
CA LYS A 15 -10.79 65.22 15.08
C LYS A 15 -11.15 63.89 14.43
N ILE A 16 -12.12 63.17 15.00
CA ILE A 16 -12.64 61.91 14.43
C ILE A 16 -13.28 62.18 13.06
N GLU A 17 -14.07 63.25 12.95
CA GLU A 17 -14.72 63.61 11.68
C GLU A 17 -13.72 64.02 10.60
N GLN A 18 -12.68 64.78 10.97
CA GLN A 18 -11.58 65.14 10.06
C GLN A 18 -10.76 63.90 9.62
N LEU A 19 -10.53 62.94 10.51
CA LEU A 19 -9.84 61.69 10.19
C LEU A 19 -10.66 60.83 9.22
N ASN A 20 -11.97 60.70 9.46
CA ASN A 20 -12.87 59.94 8.59
C ASN A 20 -12.93 60.52 7.17
N GLN A 21 -13.08 61.85 7.04
CA GLN A 21 -13.05 62.53 5.74
C GLN A 21 -11.73 62.32 4.99
N ALA A 22 -10.60 62.32 5.70
CA ALA A 22 -9.29 62.07 5.10
C ALA A 22 -9.13 60.61 4.63
N ILE A 23 -9.66 59.64 5.39
CA ILE A 23 -9.66 58.22 5.02
C ILE A 23 -10.56 57.97 3.79
N ASP A 24 -11.76 58.56 3.75
CA ASP A 24 -12.67 58.41 2.62
C ASP A 24 -12.07 58.96 1.32
N ALA A 25 -11.46 60.15 1.41
CA ALA A 25 -10.75 60.75 0.27
C ALA A 25 -9.54 59.90 -0.19
N MET A 26 -8.83 59.26 0.74
CA MET A 26 -7.72 58.36 0.44
C MET A 26 -8.19 57.07 -0.25
N LEU A 27 -9.32 56.48 0.18
CA LEU A 27 -9.87 55.26 -0.41
C LEU A 27 -10.40 55.50 -1.84
N ALA A 28 -10.93 56.69 -2.13
CA ALA A 28 -11.46 57.06 -3.44
C ALA A 28 -10.38 57.27 -4.53
N ARG A 29 -9.10 57.50 -4.15
CA ARG A 29 -8.00 57.73 -5.10
C ARG A 29 -7.26 56.46 -5.45
N THR A 30 -7.05 56.18 -6.74
CA THR A 30 -6.33 54.99 -7.24
C THR A 30 -4.80 55.10 -7.19
N ASP A 31 -4.25 56.30 -6.99
CA ASP A 31 -2.80 56.58 -7.01
C ASP A 31 -2.10 56.48 -5.65
N GLY A 32 -2.83 56.29 -4.56
CA GLY A 32 -2.29 56.06 -3.22
C GLY A 32 -1.60 57.27 -2.56
N GLN A 33 -1.64 58.46 -3.16
CA GLN A 33 -0.99 59.65 -2.60
C GLN A 33 -1.87 60.39 -1.59
N LEU A 34 -1.28 60.79 -0.46
CA LEU A 34 -1.93 61.59 0.56
C LEU A 34 -2.15 63.03 0.08
N GLY A 35 -3.38 63.55 0.16
CA GLY A 35 -3.66 64.98 -0.01
C GLY A 35 -3.09 65.81 1.16
N LYS A 36 -3.13 67.15 1.07
CA LYS A 36 -2.75 68.00 2.21
C LYS A 36 -3.68 67.74 3.40
N VAL A 37 -3.13 67.20 4.50
CA VAL A 37 -3.87 66.91 5.73
C VAL A 37 -3.41 67.84 6.85
N ASN A 38 -4.29 68.10 7.83
CA ASN A 38 -3.95 68.83 9.05
C ASN A 38 -2.81 68.10 9.82
N PRO A 39 -1.74 68.80 10.25
CA PRO A 39 -0.57 68.21 10.93
C PRO A 39 -0.91 67.33 12.14
N GLU A 40 -2.01 67.63 12.85
CA GLU A 40 -2.38 66.89 14.05
C GLU A 40 -2.92 65.46 13.78
N ILE A 41 -3.37 65.16 12.55
CA ILE A 41 -3.93 63.85 12.19
C ILE A 41 -3.11 63.12 11.11
N GLU A 42 -2.07 63.76 10.57
CA GLU A 42 -1.18 63.20 9.55
C GLU A 42 -0.58 61.83 9.94
N PRO A 43 -0.15 61.57 11.20
CA PRO A 43 0.38 60.26 11.58
C PRO A 43 -0.64 59.12 11.46
N LEU A 44 -1.91 59.41 11.80
CA LEU A 44 -3.00 58.43 11.74
C LEU A 44 -3.40 58.13 10.30
N VAL A 45 -3.35 59.13 9.43
CA VAL A 45 -3.66 58.97 8.00
C VAL A 45 -2.56 58.18 7.28
N ARG A 46 -1.28 58.33 7.67
CA ARG A 46 -0.19 57.46 7.17
C ARG A 46 -0.39 56.00 7.57
N LEU A 47 -0.77 55.75 8.82
CA LEU A 47 -1.08 54.39 9.30
C LEU A 47 -2.25 53.77 8.52
N ALA A 48 -3.28 54.57 8.24
CA ALA A 48 -4.42 54.12 7.42
C ALA A 48 -4.02 53.79 5.97
N ALA A 49 -3.06 54.52 5.39
CA ALA A 49 -2.52 54.22 4.06
C ALA A 49 -1.73 52.90 4.04
N GLU A 50 -0.93 52.64 5.07
CA GLU A 50 -0.19 51.37 5.23
C GLU A 50 -1.14 50.17 5.39
N LEU A 51 -2.28 50.37 6.05
CA LEU A 51 -3.30 49.34 6.26
C LEU A 51 -4.23 49.12 5.06
N ARG A 52 -4.30 50.07 4.11
CA ARG A 52 -5.23 50.05 2.96
C ARG A 52 -5.22 48.75 2.16
N ASN A 53 -4.08 48.08 2.07
CA ASN A 53 -3.89 46.87 1.27
C ASN A 53 -3.81 45.57 2.08
N ARG A 54 -4.30 45.56 3.34
CA ARG A 54 -4.47 44.33 4.14
C ARG A 54 -5.84 44.32 4.83
N PRO A 55 -6.62 43.21 4.80
CA PRO A 55 -6.37 41.90 4.20
C PRO A 55 -6.99 41.74 2.79
N ARG A 56 -6.34 40.93 1.95
CA ARG A 56 -6.63 40.67 0.52
C ARG A 56 -8.08 40.22 0.28
N GLU A 57 -8.63 40.49 -0.92
CA GLU A 57 -10.00 40.11 -1.32
C GLU A 57 -10.36 38.63 -1.08
N GLY A 58 -9.40 37.71 -1.23
CA GLY A 58 -9.60 36.29 -0.88
C GLY A 58 -9.88 36.02 0.61
N PHE A 59 -9.39 36.87 1.53
CA PHE A 59 -9.72 36.78 2.95
C PHE A 59 -11.15 37.26 3.21
N LYS A 60 -11.59 38.35 2.57
CA LYS A 60 -12.97 38.85 2.68
C LYS A 60 -13.98 37.85 2.11
N ALA A 61 -13.67 37.22 0.98
CA ALA A 61 -14.51 36.19 0.37
C ALA A 61 -14.68 34.97 1.30
N ARG A 62 -13.60 34.49 1.93
CA ARG A 62 -13.65 33.39 2.91
C ARG A 62 -14.41 33.77 4.19
N LEU A 63 -14.23 35.00 4.68
CA LEU A 63 -14.92 35.48 5.88
C LEU A 63 -16.43 35.63 5.63
N LYS A 64 -16.81 36.17 4.47
CA LYS A 64 -18.21 36.31 4.06
C LYS A 64 -18.91 34.95 3.92
N SER A 65 -18.26 33.97 3.27
CA SER A 65 -18.77 32.60 3.18
C SER A 65 -18.98 31.93 4.55
N ARG A 66 -18.11 32.20 5.54
CA ARG A 66 -18.27 31.71 6.92
C ARG A 66 -19.40 32.38 7.69
N LEU A 67 -19.67 33.66 7.44
CA LEU A 67 -20.70 34.42 8.14
C LEU A 67 -22.10 34.18 7.58
N GLU A 68 -22.21 33.81 6.29
CA GLU A 68 -23.49 33.52 5.61
C GLU A 68 -24.03 32.10 5.91
N GLY A 69 -23.18 31.19 6.40
CA GLY A 69 -23.57 29.88 6.93
C GLY A 69 -24.00 29.96 8.39
N ARG A 70 -25.26 30.35 8.64
CA ARG A 70 -25.87 30.42 9.99
C ARG A 70 -25.73 29.09 10.75
N SER A 71 -25.17 29.11 11.96
CA SER A 71 -25.56 28.18 13.01
C SER A 71 -25.85 28.93 14.31
N HIS A 72 -27.06 28.73 14.82
CA HIS A 72 -27.50 29.15 16.14
C HIS A 72 -26.66 28.41 17.19
N MET A 73 -26.01 29.16 18.10
CA MET A 73 -25.46 28.58 19.32
C MET A 73 -26.59 28.29 20.31
N SER A 74 -26.88 27.01 20.52
CA SER A 74 -27.54 26.48 21.71
C SER A 74 -26.47 25.79 22.54
N VAL A 75 -26.23 26.28 23.76
CA VAL A 75 -25.25 25.74 24.70
C VAL A 75 -25.74 24.40 25.24
N VAL A 76 -25.22 23.31 24.70
CA VAL A 76 -25.14 22.00 25.35
C VAL A 76 -23.71 21.53 25.19
N ALA A 77 -23.06 21.13 26.29
CA ALA A 77 -21.67 20.67 26.28
C ALA A 77 -21.52 19.48 25.31
N GLU A 78 -20.67 19.63 24.29
CA GLU A 78 -20.41 18.59 23.30
C GLU A 78 -19.48 17.50 23.88
N PRO A 79 -19.74 16.21 23.64
CA PRO A 79 -18.80 15.14 23.96
C PRO A 79 -17.53 15.27 23.12
N VAL A 80 -16.41 14.75 23.62
CA VAL A 80 -15.07 14.70 22.97
C VAL A 80 -15.06 14.07 21.56
N ALA A 81 -16.19 13.56 21.07
CA ALA A 81 -16.40 13.09 19.72
C ALA A 81 -17.28 14.05 18.90
N ALA A 82 -16.84 15.30 18.71
CA ALA A 82 -17.34 16.13 17.62
C ALA A 82 -16.62 15.69 16.33
N VAL A 83 -17.41 15.16 15.40
CA VAL A 83 -17.03 14.48 14.16
C VAL A 83 -15.92 15.22 13.39
N ARG A 84 -14.69 14.68 13.42
CA ARG A 84 -13.62 15.02 12.48
C ARG A 84 -13.77 14.13 11.24
N VAL A 85 -14.32 14.67 10.14
CA VAL A 85 -14.28 14.00 8.83
C VAL A 85 -12.88 14.18 8.22
N ILE A 86 -11.87 13.55 8.83
CA ILE A 86 -10.50 13.52 8.32
C ILE A 86 -9.89 12.17 8.73
N ALA A 87 -9.54 11.35 7.73
CA ALA A 87 -8.70 10.19 7.95
C ALA A 87 -7.34 10.69 8.46
N SER A 88 -7.05 10.38 9.73
CA SER A 88 -5.84 10.85 10.42
C SER A 88 -4.93 9.64 10.63
N PRO A 89 -3.70 9.62 10.09
CA PRO A 89 -2.83 8.47 10.25
C PRO A 89 -2.44 8.29 11.71
N ARG A 90 -2.36 7.02 12.14
CA ARG A 90 -1.77 6.63 13.42
C ARG A 90 -0.41 6.00 13.18
N LEU A 91 0.62 6.60 13.74
CA LEU A 91 2.01 6.19 13.66
C LEU A 91 2.41 5.49 14.97
N ALA A 92 3.07 4.36 14.84
CA ALA A 92 3.57 3.57 15.97
C ALA A 92 5.09 3.66 16.03
N PHE A 93 5.63 3.77 17.25
CA PHE A 93 7.07 3.94 17.48
C PHE A 93 7.53 3.01 18.59
N ARG A 94 8.80 2.58 18.54
CA ARG A 94 9.44 1.93 19.69
C ARG A 94 9.50 2.87 20.88
N ASP A 95 9.82 4.13 20.58
CA ASP A 95 9.87 5.23 21.54
C ASP A 95 8.97 6.39 21.05
N PRO A 96 7.67 6.38 21.41
CA PRO A 96 6.74 7.43 21.00
C PRO A 96 7.09 8.79 21.61
N ALA A 97 7.73 8.85 22.78
CA ALA A 97 8.13 10.11 23.39
C ALA A 97 9.23 10.80 22.56
N LYS A 98 10.23 10.02 22.11
CA LYS A 98 11.29 10.51 21.23
C LYS A 98 10.74 10.97 19.87
N ALA A 99 9.77 10.25 19.31
CA ALA A 99 9.13 10.64 18.06
C ALA A 99 8.35 11.96 18.17
N ILE A 100 7.60 12.15 19.27
CA ILE A 100 6.89 13.40 19.54
C ILE A 100 7.85 14.58 19.59
N GLU A 101 8.95 14.46 20.35
CA GLU A 101 9.94 15.54 20.45
C GLU A 101 10.67 15.79 19.13
N PHE A 102 10.92 14.73 18.34
CA PHE A 102 11.48 14.87 17.00
C PHE A 102 10.54 15.65 16.07
N TYR A 103 9.26 15.28 15.99
CA TYR A 103 8.32 15.98 15.10
C TYR A 103 8.03 17.42 15.52
N LYS A 104 8.09 17.73 16.83
CA LYS A 104 8.04 19.13 17.30
C LYS A 104 9.15 19.98 16.68
N ARG A 105 10.38 19.47 16.66
CA ARG A 105 11.53 20.18 16.12
C ARG A 105 11.58 20.16 14.59
N ALA A 106 11.48 18.97 13.98
CA ALA A 106 11.67 18.77 12.55
C ALA A 106 10.50 19.25 11.69
N LEU A 107 9.26 19.09 12.17
CA LEU A 107 8.04 19.36 11.39
C LEU A 107 7.19 20.49 11.98
N GLY A 108 7.64 21.13 13.06
CA GLY A 108 6.87 22.14 13.77
C GLY A 108 5.58 21.58 14.41
N ALA A 109 5.56 20.28 14.71
CA ALA A 109 4.38 19.64 15.28
C ALA A 109 4.01 20.25 16.63
N LYS A 110 2.71 20.42 16.89
CA LYS A 110 2.17 20.81 18.19
C LYS A 110 1.50 19.61 18.83
N GLU A 111 1.99 19.20 19.98
CA GLU A 111 1.32 18.20 20.79
C GLU A 111 0.08 18.81 21.43
N ILE A 112 -1.10 18.27 21.10
CA ILE A 112 -2.39 18.76 21.58
C ILE A 112 -3.04 17.83 22.60
N PHE A 113 -2.62 16.57 22.64
CA PHE A 113 -3.08 15.60 23.62
C PHE A 113 -2.04 14.51 23.86
N ARG A 114 -1.92 14.07 25.11
CA ARG A 114 -1.13 12.90 25.51
C ARG A 114 -1.88 12.09 26.56
N PHE A 115 -2.04 10.80 26.30
CA PHE A 115 -2.42 9.82 27.29
C PHE A 115 -1.23 8.90 27.56
N GLN A 116 -0.73 8.93 28.80
CA GLN A 116 0.45 8.20 29.21
C GLN A 116 0.16 7.39 30.48
N VAL A 117 0.58 6.13 30.49
CA VAL A 117 0.44 5.20 31.61
C VAL A 117 1.81 4.59 31.88
N GLY A 118 2.47 5.03 32.96
CA GLY A 118 3.88 4.72 33.21
C GLY A 118 4.76 5.25 32.07
N ASP A 119 5.62 4.39 31.53
CA ASP A 119 6.50 4.71 30.40
C ASP A 119 5.82 4.51 29.03
N SER A 120 4.59 3.95 29.00
CA SER A 120 3.85 3.73 27.77
C SER A 120 3.04 4.97 27.38
N ILE A 121 3.04 5.31 26.10
CA ILE A 121 2.14 6.30 25.49
C ILE A 121 1.18 5.56 24.55
N PRO A 122 0.02 5.07 25.02
CA PRO A 122 -0.94 4.35 24.18
C PRO A 122 -1.60 5.24 23.12
N HIS A 123 -1.64 6.56 23.38
CA HIS A 123 -2.23 7.54 22.47
C HIS A 123 -1.70 8.94 22.75
N ALA A 124 -1.23 9.62 21.72
CA ALA A 124 -0.97 11.04 21.70
C ALA A 124 -1.43 11.62 20.36
N GLU A 125 -1.70 12.92 20.35
CA GLU A 125 -2.19 13.63 19.17
C GLU A 125 -1.29 14.82 18.89
N LEU A 126 -0.79 14.87 17.67
CA LEU A 126 0.04 15.94 17.15
C LEU A 126 -0.70 16.67 16.04
N MET A 127 -0.48 17.97 15.94
CA MET A 127 -0.93 18.81 14.82
C MET A 127 0.29 19.29 14.05
N ILE A 128 0.37 18.95 12.76
CA ILE A 128 1.36 19.50 11.83
C ILE A 128 0.60 20.39 10.85
N GLY A 129 0.71 21.70 11.00
CA GLY A 129 -0.24 22.62 10.39
C GLY A 129 -1.66 22.32 10.87
N ASP A 130 -2.58 22.08 9.93
CA ASP A 130 -3.97 21.69 10.21
C ASP A 130 -4.19 20.16 10.16
N SER A 131 -3.12 19.38 9.97
CA SER A 131 -3.19 17.92 9.84
C SER A 131 -2.97 17.22 11.19
N PRO A 132 -3.98 16.48 11.70
CA PRO A 132 -3.81 15.64 12.88
C PRO A 132 -3.05 14.35 12.56
N ILE A 133 -2.07 14.04 13.40
CA ILE A 133 -1.32 12.79 13.38
C ILE A 133 -1.44 12.14 14.75
N TYR A 134 -1.85 10.88 14.80
CA TYR A 134 -1.89 10.13 16.05
C TYR A 134 -0.59 9.37 16.26
N VAL A 135 -0.11 9.38 17.49
CA VAL A 135 1.14 8.72 17.90
C VAL A 135 0.83 7.69 18.98
N THR A 136 1.47 6.54 18.91
CA THR A 136 1.36 5.47 19.91
C THR A 136 2.67 4.72 20.04
N GLY A 137 2.91 4.14 21.21
CA GLY A 137 3.89 3.07 21.35
C GLY A 137 3.51 1.86 20.51
N GLU A 138 4.52 1.13 20.04
CA GLU A 138 4.31 -0.19 19.44
C GLU A 138 3.79 -1.18 20.48
N TRP A 139 3.01 -2.15 20.00
CA TRP A 139 2.49 -3.26 20.79
C TRP A 139 2.43 -4.51 19.90
N PRO A 140 3.56 -5.19 19.69
CA PRO A 140 3.65 -6.37 18.81
C PRO A 140 2.67 -7.48 19.20
N GLU A 141 2.46 -7.71 20.49
CA GLU A 141 1.56 -8.75 21.01
C GLU A 141 0.09 -8.47 20.65
N GLY A 142 -0.27 -7.20 20.44
CA GLY A 142 -1.58 -6.77 19.95
C GLY A 142 -1.60 -6.35 18.48
N GLY A 143 -0.56 -6.71 17.71
CA GLY A 143 -0.52 -6.50 16.25
C GLY A 143 -0.25 -5.06 15.80
N ARG A 144 0.32 -4.22 16.66
CA ARG A 144 0.67 -2.82 16.34
C ARG A 144 2.18 -2.67 16.22
N PHE A 145 2.68 -2.48 15.00
CA PHE A 145 4.12 -2.43 14.72
C PHE A 145 4.57 -1.04 14.30
N SER A 146 5.75 -0.64 14.79
CA SER A 146 6.43 0.58 14.35
C SER A 146 7.08 0.44 12.97
N ALA A 147 7.30 1.54 12.25
CA ALA A 147 8.11 1.53 11.02
C ALA A 147 9.53 0.99 11.28
N GLU A 148 10.09 1.22 12.47
CA GLU A 148 11.38 0.68 12.92
C GLU A 148 11.37 -0.86 12.98
N THR A 149 10.27 -1.47 13.43
CA THR A 149 10.10 -2.92 13.49
C THR A 149 9.78 -3.52 12.12
N LEU A 150 9.08 -2.78 11.26
CA LEU A 150 8.79 -3.18 9.89
C LEU A 150 9.99 -3.02 8.94
N GLY A 151 10.92 -2.12 9.26
CA GLY A 151 12.14 -1.84 8.47
C GLY A 151 11.91 -0.88 7.29
N ASN A 152 10.68 -0.43 7.07
CA ASN A 152 10.34 0.62 6.11
C ASN A 152 8.99 1.25 6.50
N SER A 153 8.63 2.38 5.88
CA SER A 153 7.35 3.05 6.11
C SER A 153 6.18 2.18 5.62
N PRO A 154 5.22 1.81 6.47
CA PRO A 154 4.02 1.08 6.04
C PRO A 154 2.99 1.96 5.33
N ILE A 155 3.17 3.28 5.38
CA ILE A 155 2.29 4.28 4.74
C ILE A 155 3.16 5.39 4.12
N SER A 156 2.60 6.21 3.24
CA SER A 156 3.21 7.48 2.84
C SER A 156 2.31 8.62 3.29
N ILE A 157 2.88 9.65 3.89
CA ILE A 157 2.13 10.78 4.46
C ILE A 157 2.42 12.01 3.62
N SER A 158 1.40 12.63 3.04
CA SER A 158 1.56 13.86 2.26
C SER A 158 1.05 15.07 3.04
N ILE A 159 1.88 16.08 3.23
CA ILE A 159 1.50 17.36 3.85
C ILE A 159 1.78 18.52 2.89
N GLN A 160 0.81 19.42 2.80
CA GLN A 160 0.99 20.67 2.08
C GLN A 160 1.68 21.69 2.99
N VAL A 161 2.70 22.37 2.47
CA VAL A 161 3.43 23.43 3.17
C VAL A 161 3.51 24.71 2.32
N PRO A 162 3.59 25.90 2.95
CA PRO A 162 3.68 27.16 2.20
C PRO A 162 4.93 27.27 1.32
N ASP A 163 6.04 26.67 1.76
CA ASP A 163 7.32 26.65 1.07
C ASP A 163 8.01 25.30 1.33
N VAL A 164 8.05 24.46 0.31
CA VAL A 164 8.63 23.12 0.38
C VAL A 164 10.14 23.12 0.53
N ASP A 165 10.85 24.10 -0.03
CA ASP A 165 12.31 24.15 0.01
C ASP A 165 12.76 24.47 1.43
N SER A 166 12.27 25.59 1.98
CA SER A 166 12.59 26.02 3.35
C SER A 166 12.19 24.97 4.40
N PHE A 167 11.03 24.32 4.20
CA PHE A 167 10.56 23.27 5.11
C PHE A 167 11.46 22.03 5.05
N ALA A 168 11.81 21.58 3.85
CA ALA A 168 12.59 20.37 3.68
C ALA A 168 14.05 20.55 4.14
N GLU A 169 14.66 21.71 3.89
CA GLU A 169 15.99 22.04 4.41
C GLU A 169 16.03 22.01 5.94
N HIS A 170 15.04 22.62 6.60
CA HIS A 170 14.90 22.60 8.06
C HIS A 170 14.72 21.16 8.59
N ALA A 171 13.81 20.41 8.00
CA ALA A 171 13.52 19.05 8.43
C ALA A 171 14.74 18.12 8.29
N VAL A 172 15.56 18.32 7.25
CA VAL A 172 16.83 17.58 7.05
C VAL A 172 17.89 18.02 8.06
N ALA A 173 18.00 19.31 8.38
CA ALA A 173 18.90 19.79 9.42
C ALA A 173 18.59 19.18 10.80
N GLU A 174 17.31 18.89 11.07
CA GLU A 174 16.85 18.22 12.30
C GLU A 174 17.02 16.68 12.27
N GLY A 175 17.42 16.12 11.12
CA GLY A 175 17.79 14.70 11.00
C GLY A 175 16.93 13.87 10.04
N MET A 176 15.99 14.46 9.30
CA MET A 176 15.36 13.77 8.17
C MET A 176 16.36 13.57 7.01
N LYS A 177 16.04 12.67 6.09
CA LYS A 177 16.83 12.41 4.88
C LYS A 177 16.01 12.68 3.64
N PHE A 178 16.61 13.31 2.63
CA PHE A 178 16.00 13.37 1.30
C PHE A 178 15.94 11.98 0.67
N VAL A 179 14.73 11.52 0.37
CA VAL A 179 14.48 10.39 -0.54
C VAL A 179 14.39 10.90 -1.97
N HIS A 180 13.67 12.02 -2.14
CA HIS A 180 13.57 12.79 -3.38
C HIS A 180 13.68 14.30 -3.04
N PRO A 181 14.66 15.03 -3.61
CA PRO A 181 14.82 16.46 -3.34
C PRO A 181 13.71 17.31 -4.01
N PRO A 182 13.50 18.57 -3.57
CA PRO A 182 12.47 19.46 -4.09
C PRO A 182 12.53 19.65 -5.61
N ARG A 183 11.44 19.37 -6.32
CA ARG A 183 11.33 19.55 -7.78
C ARG A 183 9.96 20.08 -8.17
N ASP A 184 9.94 20.85 -9.26
CA ASP A 184 8.69 21.25 -9.91
C ASP A 184 8.15 20.07 -10.72
N GLN A 185 6.87 19.79 -10.54
CA GLN A 185 6.17 18.67 -11.13
C GLN A 185 5.25 19.13 -12.27
N PHE A 186 5.03 18.25 -13.24
CA PHE A 186 4.22 18.55 -14.42
C PHE A 186 2.76 18.92 -14.10
N TYR A 187 2.28 18.45 -12.94
CA TYR A 187 0.95 18.71 -12.40
C TYR A 187 0.90 19.95 -11.47
N GLY A 188 1.88 20.85 -11.55
CA GLY A 188 1.82 22.18 -10.91
C GLY A 188 2.21 22.21 -9.44
N HIS A 189 2.72 21.11 -8.88
CA HIS A 189 3.26 21.10 -7.52
C HIS A 189 4.77 21.29 -7.54
N ARG A 190 5.30 21.84 -6.45
CA ARG A 190 6.69 21.64 -6.08
C ARG A 190 6.72 20.70 -4.89
N ASP A 191 7.35 19.55 -5.03
CA ASP A 191 7.32 18.52 -3.99
C ASP A 191 8.70 17.94 -3.66
N ALA A 192 8.82 17.39 -2.47
CA ALA A 192 9.95 16.60 -2.01
C ALA A 192 9.46 15.39 -1.22
N THR A 193 10.29 14.36 -1.13
CA THR A 193 10.05 13.20 -0.24
C THR A 193 11.16 13.10 0.78
N LEU A 194 10.79 13.07 2.04
CA LEU A 194 11.68 12.97 3.20
C LEU A 194 11.42 11.65 3.93
N GLN A 195 12.46 11.09 4.53
CA GLN A 195 12.33 9.96 5.47
C GLN A 195 12.79 10.42 6.85
N ASP A 196 11.99 10.13 7.88
CA ASP A 196 12.38 10.41 9.26
C ASP A 196 13.32 9.33 9.84
N PRO A 197 13.97 9.59 10.99
CA PRO A 197 14.85 8.62 11.63
C PRO A 197 14.18 7.31 12.09
N PHE A 198 12.84 7.28 12.17
CA PHE A 198 12.06 6.12 12.57
C PHE A 198 11.62 5.27 11.37
N GLY A 199 11.86 5.75 10.15
CA GLY A 199 11.60 5.05 8.90
C GLY A 199 10.33 5.47 8.18
N TYR A 200 9.55 6.43 8.68
CA TYR A 200 8.34 6.90 7.98
C TYR A 200 8.67 7.83 6.80
N SER A 201 7.88 7.70 5.73
CA SER A 201 8.00 8.48 4.49
C SER A 201 7.01 9.64 4.46
N TRP A 202 7.54 10.83 4.19
CA TRP A 202 6.84 12.11 4.21
C TRP A 202 6.97 12.81 2.85
N GLY A 203 5.86 12.88 2.10
CA GLY A 203 5.73 13.79 0.97
C GLY A 203 5.40 15.19 1.45
N VAL A 204 6.17 16.18 1.04
CA VAL A 204 5.92 17.60 1.34
C VAL A 204 5.76 18.34 0.03
N PHE A 205 4.74 19.18 -0.09
CA PHE A 205 4.52 19.90 -1.35
C PHE A 205 3.94 21.30 -1.15
N THR A 206 4.23 22.17 -2.12
CA THR A 206 3.60 23.47 -2.32
C THR A 206 2.92 23.47 -3.68
N VAL A 207 1.66 23.89 -3.75
CA VAL A 207 0.97 24.07 -5.03
C VAL A 207 1.50 25.36 -5.67
N LYS A 208 2.17 25.24 -6.84
CA LYS A 208 2.65 26.38 -7.63
C LYS A 208 1.60 26.84 -8.65
N GLU A 209 0.87 25.89 -9.21
CA GLU A 209 -0.14 26.11 -10.24
C GLU A 209 -1.34 25.18 -10.00
N GLU A 210 -2.53 25.76 -9.86
CA GLU A 210 -3.79 25.00 -9.86
C GLU A 210 -4.17 24.68 -11.30
N MET A 211 -4.49 23.41 -11.59
CA MET A 211 -4.84 22.97 -12.94
C MET A 211 -5.94 21.91 -12.95
N SER A 212 -6.65 21.80 -14.08
CA SER A 212 -7.68 20.80 -14.28
C SER A 212 -7.09 19.40 -14.51
N VAL A 213 -7.86 18.36 -14.19
CA VAL A 213 -7.45 16.96 -14.40
C VAL A 213 -7.22 16.67 -15.90
N GLU A 214 -7.98 17.32 -16.77
CA GLU A 214 -7.82 17.24 -18.23
C GLU A 214 -6.47 17.83 -18.68
N GLU A 215 -6.09 18.98 -18.13
CA GLU A 215 -4.78 19.61 -18.40
C GLU A 215 -3.62 18.77 -17.86
N MET A 216 -3.77 18.12 -16.70
CA MET A 216 -2.78 17.16 -16.18
C MET A 216 -2.56 15.99 -17.16
N HIS A 217 -3.64 15.37 -17.65
CA HIS A 217 -3.55 14.28 -18.63
C HIS A 217 -2.94 14.75 -19.96
N HIS A 218 -3.22 15.97 -20.39
CA HIS A 218 -2.65 16.55 -21.59
C HIS A 218 -1.13 16.77 -21.45
N ARG A 219 -0.68 17.38 -20.35
CA ARG A 219 0.76 17.57 -20.05
C ARG A 219 1.50 16.23 -19.91
N MET A 220 0.87 15.24 -19.28
CA MET A 220 1.43 13.89 -19.14
C MET A 220 1.67 13.22 -20.50
N LYS A 221 0.72 13.34 -21.45
CA LYS A 221 0.88 12.82 -22.82
C LYS A 221 2.03 13.52 -23.56
N GLY A 222 2.14 14.85 -23.44
CA GLY A 222 3.22 15.62 -24.07
C GLY A 222 4.64 15.26 -23.60
N MET A 223 4.78 14.84 -22.33
CA MET A 223 6.07 14.39 -21.77
C MET A 223 6.54 13.04 -22.31
N THR A 224 5.65 12.22 -22.88
CA THR A 224 6.00 10.91 -23.46
C THR A 224 6.46 10.97 -24.92
N THR A 225 6.42 12.15 -25.57
CA THR A 225 6.58 12.27 -27.04
C THR A 225 7.59 13.32 -27.54
N GLY A 226 8.38 13.96 -26.67
CA GLY A 226 9.32 15.05 -27.06
C GLY A 226 10.81 14.65 -27.10
N PRO A 227 11.66 15.21 -27.99
CA PRO A 227 13.10 14.89 -28.09
C PRO A 227 13.96 15.43 -26.94
N GLU A 228 13.42 16.34 -26.12
CA GLU A 228 14.06 16.91 -24.92
C GLU A 228 13.26 16.60 -23.64
N GLY A 229 12.67 15.40 -23.57
CA GLY A 229 12.14 14.85 -22.33
C GLY A 229 13.29 14.61 -21.34
N GLY A 230 13.50 15.57 -20.44
CA GLY A 230 14.59 15.53 -19.46
C GLY A 230 14.67 14.19 -18.74
N ARG A 231 15.75 13.45 -19.00
CA ARG A 231 16.23 12.39 -18.12
C ARG A 231 16.24 12.94 -16.69
N MET A 232 15.55 12.26 -15.78
CA MET A 232 15.78 12.49 -14.35
C MET A 232 17.30 12.43 -14.09
N PRO A 233 17.89 13.39 -13.36
CA PRO A 233 19.30 13.31 -13.02
C PRO A 233 19.51 12.03 -12.22
N GLY A 234 20.40 11.19 -12.75
CA GLY A 234 20.68 9.88 -12.22
C GLY A 234 21.02 9.98 -10.74
N LYS A 235 20.20 9.30 -9.92
CA LYS A 235 20.83 8.43 -8.93
C LYS A 235 21.86 7.59 -9.70
N GLU A 236 22.96 7.23 -9.09
CA GLU A 236 23.53 5.94 -9.45
C GLU A 236 22.40 4.92 -9.25
N GLU A 237 21.64 4.66 -10.32
CA GLU A 237 20.79 3.51 -10.44
C GLU A 237 21.76 2.34 -10.36
N LYS A 238 21.89 1.77 -9.17
CA LYS A 238 21.82 0.31 -9.16
C LYS A 238 20.50 0.00 -9.85
N LYS A 239 20.56 -0.46 -11.11
CA LYS A 239 19.41 -0.93 -11.89
C LYS A 239 18.54 -1.76 -10.95
N GLY A 240 17.47 -1.18 -10.43
CA GLY A 240 16.59 -1.85 -9.50
C GLY A 240 15.74 -2.81 -10.30
N VAL A 241 15.90 -4.10 -10.08
CA VAL A 241 15.03 -5.10 -10.67
C VAL A 241 13.67 -5.10 -9.96
N SER A 242 12.62 -5.54 -10.66
CA SER A 242 11.28 -5.67 -10.05
C SER A 242 11.31 -6.74 -8.96
N PRO A 243 10.77 -6.49 -7.75
CA PRO A 243 10.79 -7.46 -6.65
C PRO A 243 9.99 -8.74 -6.95
N VAL A 244 9.03 -8.65 -7.88
CA VAL A 244 8.37 -9.79 -8.52
C VAL A 244 8.93 -9.90 -9.94
N PRO A 245 9.60 -11.01 -10.31
CA PRO A 245 10.12 -11.18 -11.67
C PRO A 245 9.02 -11.13 -12.72
N ARG A 246 9.37 -10.75 -13.96
CA ARG A 246 8.39 -10.64 -15.04
C ARG A 246 7.73 -12.00 -15.29
N GLY A 247 6.40 -12.01 -15.37
CA GLY A 247 5.60 -13.21 -15.61
C GLY A 247 5.22 -13.98 -14.34
N TYR A 248 5.90 -13.71 -13.23
CA TYR A 248 5.56 -14.26 -11.92
C TYR A 248 4.40 -13.51 -11.28
N ARG A 249 3.74 -14.20 -10.35
CA ARG A 249 2.67 -13.65 -9.52
C ARG A 249 3.14 -13.66 -8.07
N MET A 250 2.49 -12.86 -7.24
CA MET A 250 2.82 -12.79 -5.81
C MET A 250 2.78 -14.17 -5.16
N VAL A 251 1.76 -14.99 -5.42
CA VAL A 251 1.73 -16.41 -5.02
C VAL A 251 1.92 -17.27 -6.26
N THR A 252 3.13 -17.81 -6.42
CA THR A 252 3.48 -18.72 -7.52
C THR A 252 3.51 -20.16 -7.01
N PRO A 253 2.72 -21.09 -7.60
CA PRO A 253 2.77 -22.51 -7.23
C PRO A 253 4.17 -23.11 -7.43
N TYR A 254 4.63 -23.90 -6.46
CA TYR A 254 5.85 -24.69 -6.59
C TYR A 254 5.56 -26.17 -6.30
N LEU A 255 5.54 -26.97 -7.36
CA LEU A 255 5.27 -28.40 -7.29
C LEU A 255 6.60 -29.15 -7.17
N VAL A 256 6.68 -30.14 -6.29
CA VAL A 256 7.85 -31.02 -6.18
C VAL A 256 7.44 -32.46 -6.42
N ALA A 257 7.97 -33.08 -7.47
CA ALA A 257 7.68 -34.46 -7.82
C ALA A 257 8.86 -35.40 -7.48
N ALA A 258 8.57 -36.70 -7.33
CA ALA A 258 9.62 -37.71 -7.30
C ALA A 258 10.36 -37.77 -8.66
N ASP A 259 9.62 -37.60 -9.75
CA ASP A 259 10.11 -37.50 -11.13
C ASP A 259 9.71 -36.14 -11.70
N GLY A 260 10.60 -35.15 -11.56
CA GLY A 260 10.39 -33.79 -12.04
C GLY A 260 10.30 -33.70 -13.57
N PRO A 261 11.18 -34.34 -14.35
CA PRO A 261 11.08 -34.37 -15.81
C PRO A 261 9.74 -34.93 -16.32
N ALA A 262 9.22 -35.99 -15.70
CA ALA A 262 7.90 -36.52 -16.06
C ALA A 262 6.77 -35.53 -15.77
N LEU A 263 6.83 -34.78 -14.65
CA LEU A 263 5.84 -33.75 -14.36
C LEU A 263 5.90 -32.58 -15.35
N LEU A 264 7.10 -32.14 -15.76
CA LEU A 264 7.29 -31.12 -16.80
C LEU A 264 6.69 -31.57 -18.14
N ASP A 265 6.95 -32.80 -18.56
CA ASP A 265 6.38 -33.37 -19.79
C ASP A 265 4.84 -33.50 -19.70
N PHE A 266 4.31 -33.92 -18.55
CA PHE A 266 2.87 -33.98 -18.31
C PHE A 266 2.19 -32.63 -18.50
N VAL A 267 2.69 -31.56 -17.88
CA VAL A 267 2.05 -30.25 -17.99
C VAL A 267 2.14 -29.68 -19.41
N GLY A 268 3.22 -29.97 -20.14
CA GLY A 268 3.33 -29.65 -21.57
C GLY A 268 2.27 -30.36 -22.41
N LYS A 269 2.08 -31.67 -22.21
CA LYS A 269 1.10 -32.48 -22.97
C LYS A 269 -0.34 -32.18 -22.60
N ALA A 270 -0.64 -32.03 -21.32
CA ALA A 270 -2.00 -31.83 -20.82
C ALA A 270 -2.49 -30.40 -21.10
N PHE A 271 -1.69 -29.39 -20.74
CA PHE A 271 -2.11 -27.99 -20.72
C PHE A 271 -1.48 -27.14 -21.83
N GLY A 272 -0.56 -27.70 -22.63
CA GLY A 272 0.20 -26.91 -23.60
C GLY A 272 1.15 -25.92 -22.92
N ALA A 273 1.65 -26.28 -21.72
CA ALA A 273 2.55 -25.42 -20.97
C ALA A 273 3.84 -25.13 -21.74
N GLU A 274 4.25 -23.87 -21.79
CA GLU A 274 5.53 -23.46 -22.36
C GLU A 274 6.61 -23.54 -21.29
N GLU A 275 7.64 -24.35 -21.51
CA GLU A 275 8.82 -24.37 -20.64
C GLU A 275 9.71 -23.16 -20.94
N THR A 276 9.89 -22.30 -19.94
CA THR A 276 10.68 -21.07 -20.06
C THR A 276 12.09 -21.23 -19.51
N PHE A 277 12.28 -22.17 -18.58
CA PHE A 277 13.56 -22.44 -17.95
C PHE A 277 13.63 -23.88 -17.44
N ARG A 278 14.83 -24.46 -17.49
CA ARG A 278 15.14 -25.75 -16.86
C ARG A 278 16.62 -25.83 -16.51
N ILE A 279 16.90 -26.32 -15.30
CA ILE A 279 18.25 -26.60 -14.84
C ILE A 279 18.28 -27.87 -13.99
N GLU A 280 19.36 -28.64 -14.12
CA GLU A 280 19.68 -29.67 -13.14
C GLU A 280 20.34 -29.04 -11.92
N THR A 281 19.79 -29.30 -10.75
CA THR A 281 20.30 -28.78 -9.48
C THR A 281 21.52 -29.58 -9.01
N PRO A 282 22.47 -28.96 -8.28
CA PRO A 282 23.57 -29.66 -7.64
C PRO A 282 23.14 -30.78 -6.68
N MET A 283 21.87 -30.79 -6.24
CA MET A 283 21.29 -31.80 -5.37
C MET A 283 20.76 -33.05 -6.11
N GLY A 284 21.01 -33.15 -7.42
CA GLY A 284 20.63 -34.32 -8.24
C GLY A 284 19.18 -34.32 -8.72
N GLY A 285 18.43 -33.24 -8.48
CA GLY A 285 17.07 -33.02 -8.99
C GLY A 285 17.04 -32.01 -10.14
N VAL A 286 15.85 -31.74 -10.68
CA VAL A 286 15.57 -30.69 -11.66
C VAL A 286 14.83 -29.53 -11.01
N HIS A 287 15.05 -28.32 -11.53
CA HIS A 287 14.17 -27.18 -11.37
C HIS A 287 13.77 -26.70 -12.77
N GLY A 288 12.48 -26.51 -13.00
CA GLY A 288 11.94 -26.01 -14.26
C GLY A 288 10.84 -24.99 -14.00
N GLU A 289 10.70 -24.07 -14.93
CA GLU A 289 9.69 -23.02 -14.92
C GLU A 289 8.83 -23.19 -16.17
N VAL A 290 7.52 -23.18 -15.98
CA VAL A 290 6.56 -23.37 -17.06
C VAL A 290 5.46 -22.32 -17.01
N ARG A 291 4.94 -21.96 -18.17
CA ARG A 291 3.84 -21.00 -18.32
C ARG A 291 2.60 -21.68 -18.89
N ILE A 292 1.47 -21.51 -18.20
CA ILE A 292 0.13 -21.89 -18.69
C ILE A 292 -0.69 -20.60 -18.78
N GLY A 293 -1.02 -20.18 -20.00
CA GLY A 293 -1.68 -18.89 -20.24
C GLY A 293 -0.87 -17.73 -19.67
N ASP A 294 -1.43 -17.03 -18.68
CA ASP A 294 -0.81 -15.90 -17.98
C ASP A 294 -0.21 -16.22 -16.61
N SER A 295 -0.10 -17.51 -16.25
CA SER A 295 0.46 -18.00 -14.99
C SER A 295 1.80 -18.69 -15.20
N MET A 296 2.84 -18.21 -14.52
CA MET A 296 4.06 -18.97 -14.29
C MET A 296 3.88 -19.97 -13.15
N MET A 297 4.55 -21.10 -13.26
CA MET A 297 4.66 -22.13 -12.22
C MET A 297 6.10 -22.63 -12.13
N MET A 298 6.49 -23.04 -10.93
CA MET A 298 7.75 -23.73 -10.70
C MET A 298 7.51 -25.22 -10.47
N ILE A 299 8.35 -26.05 -11.08
CA ILE A 299 8.33 -27.51 -10.95
C ILE A 299 9.74 -27.97 -10.59
N GLY A 300 9.84 -28.62 -9.45
CA GLY A 300 11.06 -29.25 -8.97
C GLY A 300 10.87 -30.75 -8.86
N GLY A 301 11.95 -31.49 -8.71
CA GLY A 301 11.82 -32.91 -8.38
C GLY A 301 13.08 -33.73 -8.61
N GLY A 302 12.99 -35.01 -8.28
CA GLY A 302 14.05 -35.96 -8.57
C GLY A 302 14.19 -36.22 -10.07
N ILE A 303 15.36 -36.71 -10.46
CA ILE A 303 15.62 -37.23 -11.80
C ILE A 303 15.79 -38.75 -11.66
N PRO A 304 15.05 -39.58 -12.42
CA PRO A 304 15.20 -41.03 -12.37
C PRO A 304 16.67 -41.48 -12.49
N GLY A 305 17.10 -42.36 -11.59
CA GLY A 305 18.49 -42.84 -11.53
C GLY A 305 19.48 -41.91 -10.81
N LYS A 306 19.08 -40.71 -10.37
CA LYS A 306 19.88 -39.83 -9.51
C LYS A 306 19.36 -39.83 -8.08
N LYS A 307 20.26 -39.68 -7.11
CA LYS A 307 19.88 -39.50 -5.71
C LYS A 307 19.36 -38.06 -5.52
N PHE A 308 18.10 -37.93 -5.16
CA PHE A 308 17.48 -36.66 -4.78
C PHE A 308 16.99 -36.75 -3.32
N PRO A 309 17.41 -35.86 -2.42
CA PRO A 309 17.04 -35.93 -1.01
C PRO A 309 15.69 -35.30 -0.68
N GLY A 310 15.04 -34.62 -1.64
CA GLY A 310 13.74 -33.98 -1.43
C GLY A 310 12.58 -34.98 -1.42
N SER A 311 11.54 -34.65 -0.66
CA SER A 311 10.28 -35.40 -0.66
C SER A 311 9.28 -34.75 -1.62
N PRO A 312 8.43 -35.52 -2.33
CA PRO A 312 7.34 -34.97 -3.12
C PRO A 312 6.43 -34.07 -2.29
N GLN A 313 5.96 -32.98 -2.90
CA GLN A 313 5.02 -32.01 -2.32
C GLN A 313 3.92 -31.77 -3.36
N PRO A 314 2.87 -32.60 -3.36
CA PRO A 314 1.76 -32.43 -4.29
C PRO A 314 0.97 -31.16 -3.96
N ASN A 315 0.45 -30.50 -4.99
CA ASN A 315 -0.40 -29.32 -4.87
C ASN A 315 -1.79 -29.60 -5.45
N ALA A 316 -2.77 -28.80 -5.03
CA ALA A 316 -4.04 -28.68 -5.74
C ALA A 316 -4.09 -27.32 -6.45
N LEU A 317 -4.59 -27.31 -7.68
CA LEU A 317 -4.60 -26.14 -8.54
C LEU A 317 -5.94 -26.01 -9.25
N HIS A 318 -6.47 -24.78 -9.29
CA HIS A 318 -7.61 -24.44 -10.13
C HIS A 318 -7.11 -23.83 -11.44
N VAL A 319 -7.33 -24.54 -12.55
CA VAL A 319 -6.81 -24.21 -13.87
C VAL A 319 -7.96 -23.86 -14.82
N TYR A 320 -8.01 -22.60 -15.25
CA TYR A 320 -8.96 -22.13 -16.24
C TYR A 320 -8.41 -22.29 -17.65
N VAL A 321 -9.18 -22.98 -18.50
CA VAL A 321 -8.88 -23.27 -19.91
C VAL A 321 -10.10 -22.98 -20.77
N GLU A 322 -9.85 -22.72 -22.06
CA GLU A 322 -10.92 -22.44 -23.03
C GLU A 322 -11.89 -23.61 -23.21
N ASP A 323 -11.40 -24.85 -23.14
CA ASP A 323 -12.19 -26.08 -23.28
C ASP A 323 -11.73 -27.13 -22.25
N ALA A 324 -12.47 -27.23 -21.15
CA ALA A 324 -12.18 -28.17 -20.07
C ALA A 324 -12.20 -29.63 -20.53
N ASP A 325 -13.17 -30.05 -21.35
CA ASP A 325 -13.29 -31.43 -21.81
C ASP A 325 -12.10 -31.84 -22.69
N ALA A 326 -11.66 -30.95 -23.59
CA ALA A 326 -10.51 -31.21 -24.44
C ALA A 326 -9.22 -31.36 -23.62
N VAL A 327 -9.02 -30.49 -22.61
CA VAL A 327 -7.84 -30.54 -21.73
C VAL A 327 -7.88 -31.77 -20.82
N VAL A 328 -9.05 -32.15 -20.30
CA VAL A 328 -9.20 -33.39 -19.52
C VAL A 328 -8.84 -34.62 -20.33
N LYS A 329 -9.30 -34.71 -21.59
CA LYS A 329 -8.92 -35.81 -22.50
C LYS A 329 -7.41 -35.86 -22.71
N LYS A 330 -6.75 -34.72 -22.91
CA LYS A 330 -5.29 -34.64 -23.05
C LYS A 330 -4.58 -35.06 -21.76
N ALA A 331 -5.05 -34.60 -20.60
CA ALA A 331 -4.47 -34.94 -19.30
C ALA A 331 -4.55 -36.45 -19.04
N VAL A 332 -5.71 -37.08 -19.30
CA VAL A 332 -5.88 -38.53 -19.15
C VAL A 332 -5.00 -39.29 -20.14
N ALA A 333 -4.92 -38.85 -21.41
CA ALA A 333 -4.02 -39.43 -22.40
C ALA A 333 -2.53 -39.28 -22.01
N ALA A 334 -2.19 -38.24 -21.26
CA ALA A 334 -0.86 -38.01 -20.69
C ALA A 334 -0.60 -38.78 -19.38
N GLY A 335 -1.55 -39.61 -18.93
CA GLY A 335 -1.38 -40.50 -17.78
C GLY A 335 -2.01 -40.01 -16.47
N ALA A 336 -2.78 -38.92 -16.49
CA ALA A 336 -3.55 -38.54 -15.30
C ALA A 336 -4.73 -39.49 -15.04
N THR A 337 -5.03 -39.70 -13.77
CA THR A 337 -6.23 -40.42 -13.33
C THR A 337 -7.40 -39.46 -13.22
N LEU A 338 -8.54 -39.81 -13.83
CA LEU A 338 -9.77 -39.02 -13.72
C LEU A 338 -10.40 -39.23 -12.34
N ILE A 339 -10.66 -38.13 -11.62
CA ILE A 339 -11.23 -38.12 -10.26
C ILE A 339 -12.70 -37.68 -10.31
N ASP A 340 -13.01 -36.70 -11.16
CA ASP A 340 -14.36 -36.22 -11.45
C ASP A 340 -14.53 -36.03 -12.95
N GLU A 341 -15.59 -36.62 -13.50
CA GLU A 341 -15.98 -36.45 -14.90
C GLU A 341 -16.34 -34.98 -15.21
N PRO A 342 -16.03 -34.48 -16.42
CA PRO A 342 -16.44 -33.15 -16.86
C PRO A 342 -17.95 -32.95 -16.78
N ARG A 343 -18.37 -32.00 -15.94
CA ARG A 343 -19.79 -31.65 -15.79
C ARG A 343 -19.97 -30.17 -15.57
N ASP A 344 -21.19 -29.73 -15.83
CA ASP A 344 -21.61 -28.40 -15.50
C ASP A 344 -21.88 -28.30 -14.00
N GLN A 345 -21.39 -27.23 -13.39
CA GLN A 345 -21.56 -26.92 -11.99
C GLN A 345 -22.64 -25.86 -11.80
N ASP A 346 -23.36 -25.96 -10.69
CA ASP A 346 -24.46 -25.03 -10.35
C ASP A 346 -23.97 -23.59 -10.13
N TYR A 347 -22.68 -23.42 -9.84
CA TYR A 347 -22.03 -22.13 -9.63
C TYR A 347 -21.36 -21.56 -10.90
N GLY A 348 -21.71 -22.09 -12.09
CA GLY A 348 -21.46 -21.40 -13.35
C GLY A 348 -20.13 -21.72 -14.02
N GLU A 349 -19.61 -22.93 -13.86
CA GLU A 349 -18.46 -23.42 -14.64
C GLU A 349 -18.75 -24.82 -15.19
N ARG A 350 -18.01 -25.20 -16.22
CA ARG A 350 -17.86 -26.59 -16.64
C ARG A 350 -16.51 -27.08 -16.16
N SER A 351 -16.50 -28.05 -15.25
CA SER A 351 -15.26 -28.48 -14.61
C SER A 351 -15.16 -29.99 -14.38
N ALA A 352 -13.91 -30.44 -14.24
CA ALA A 352 -13.51 -31.81 -13.97
C ALA A 352 -12.30 -31.81 -13.04
N THR A 353 -11.98 -32.95 -12.44
CA THR A 353 -10.78 -33.10 -11.62
C THR A 353 -9.96 -34.26 -12.12
N VAL A 354 -8.65 -34.05 -12.32
CA VAL A 354 -7.69 -35.11 -12.60
C VAL A 354 -6.56 -35.10 -11.57
N LYS A 355 -5.96 -36.27 -11.34
CA LYS A 355 -4.78 -36.46 -10.50
C LYS A 355 -3.62 -36.93 -11.36
N ASP A 356 -2.50 -36.22 -11.36
CA ASP A 356 -1.32 -36.66 -12.10
C ASP A 356 -0.53 -37.76 -11.36
N ALA A 357 0.50 -38.30 -12.02
CA ALA A 357 1.34 -39.36 -11.46
C ALA A 357 2.20 -38.89 -10.27
N ALA A 358 2.45 -37.58 -10.13
CA ALA A 358 3.13 -37.00 -8.97
C ALA A 358 2.18 -36.76 -7.78
N GLY A 359 0.87 -36.94 -8.00
CA GLY A 359 -0.17 -36.83 -7.00
C GLY A 359 -0.81 -35.45 -6.89
N ASN A 360 -0.49 -34.50 -7.78
CA ASN A 360 -1.14 -33.19 -7.80
C ASN A 360 -2.59 -33.32 -8.28
N LEU A 361 -3.47 -32.50 -7.71
CA LEU A 361 -4.87 -32.38 -8.13
C LEU A 361 -5.05 -31.15 -9.03
N TRP A 362 -5.66 -31.37 -10.18
CA TRP A 362 -5.93 -30.33 -11.17
C TRP A 362 -7.45 -30.20 -11.35
N TYR A 363 -8.02 -29.12 -10.81
CA TYR A 363 -9.39 -28.70 -11.10
C TYR A 363 -9.37 -27.96 -12.43
N ILE A 364 -9.82 -28.63 -13.48
CA ILE A 364 -9.78 -28.09 -14.85
C ILE A 364 -11.16 -27.51 -15.14
N ALA A 365 -11.23 -26.21 -15.41
CA ALA A 365 -12.49 -25.50 -15.54
C ALA A 365 -12.54 -24.58 -16.76
N THR A 366 -13.75 -24.41 -17.29
CA THR A 366 -14.13 -23.35 -18.21
C THR A 366 -15.30 -22.61 -17.58
N ALA A 367 -15.09 -21.34 -17.20
CA ALA A 367 -16.17 -20.53 -16.64
C ALA A 367 -17.24 -20.25 -17.70
N LYS A 368 -18.50 -20.24 -17.27
CA LYS A 368 -19.64 -19.87 -18.11
C LYS A 368 -19.84 -18.35 -17.98
N GLY A 369 -19.67 -17.62 -19.08
CA GLY A 369 -19.82 -16.17 -19.09
C GLY A 369 -19.17 -15.53 -20.31
N GLU A 370 -18.82 -14.25 -20.20
CA GLU A 370 -18.15 -13.50 -21.27
C GLU A 370 -16.72 -14.00 -21.56
N SER A 371 -16.09 -14.67 -20.59
CA SER A 371 -14.74 -15.22 -20.70
C SER A 371 -14.68 -16.60 -20.04
N TYR A 372 -13.82 -17.49 -20.55
CA TYR A 372 -13.56 -18.82 -19.98
C TYR A 372 -12.87 -18.74 -18.60
N LYS A 373 -12.34 -17.57 -18.24
CA LYS A 373 -11.67 -17.28 -16.98
C LYS A 373 -12.36 -16.09 -16.29
N PRO A 374 -12.76 -16.20 -15.01
CA PRO A 374 -13.35 -15.08 -14.29
C PRO A 374 -12.40 -13.89 -14.15
N LYS A 375 -12.96 -12.68 -14.17
CA LYS A 375 -12.18 -11.44 -14.01
C LYS A 375 -11.47 -11.42 -12.65
N GLY A 376 -10.15 -11.18 -12.68
CA GLY A 376 -9.31 -11.10 -11.48
C GLY A 376 -8.70 -12.43 -11.05
N LEU A 377 -9.02 -13.54 -11.72
CA LEU A 377 -8.32 -14.82 -11.57
C LEU A 377 -7.29 -15.01 -12.70
N HIS A 378 -6.32 -15.90 -12.45
CA HIS A 378 -5.30 -16.29 -13.43
C HIS A 378 -5.62 -17.65 -14.07
N ASN A 379 -4.90 -18.01 -15.12
CA ASN A 379 -5.08 -19.33 -15.74
C ASN A 379 -4.76 -20.48 -14.78
N VAL A 380 -3.87 -20.27 -13.81
CA VAL A 380 -3.59 -21.19 -12.71
C VAL A 380 -3.67 -20.44 -11.39
N ASN A 381 -4.53 -20.91 -10.49
CA ASN A 381 -4.71 -20.39 -9.14
C ASN A 381 -4.37 -21.49 -8.12
N PRO A 382 -3.56 -21.19 -7.08
CA PRO A 382 -3.37 -22.10 -5.96
C PRO A 382 -4.70 -22.53 -5.34
N TYR A 383 -4.86 -23.83 -5.08
CA TYR A 383 -6.01 -24.36 -4.35
C TYR A 383 -5.54 -25.13 -3.11
N LEU A 384 -6.14 -24.84 -1.95
CA LEU A 384 -5.79 -25.48 -0.68
C LEU A 384 -6.93 -26.36 -0.16
N HIS A 385 -6.54 -27.49 0.45
CA HIS A 385 -7.44 -28.40 1.17
C HIS A 385 -7.13 -28.40 2.67
N PRO A 386 -7.39 -27.31 3.40
CA PRO A 386 -7.15 -27.28 4.83
C PRO A 386 -8.17 -28.18 5.56
N ARG A 387 -7.80 -28.71 6.75
CA ARG A 387 -8.80 -29.33 7.64
C ARG A 387 -9.85 -28.33 8.12
N ARG A 388 -9.45 -27.06 8.23
CA ARG A 388 -10.22 -25.92 8.74
C ARG A 388 -9.77 -24.69 7.95
N ALA A 389 -10.63 -24.09 7.15
CA ALA A 389 -10.26 -22.95 6.31
C ALA A 389 -10.15 -21.65 7.11
N GLU A 390 -11.08 -21.36 8.02
CA GLU A 390 -11.12 -20.08 8.74
C GLU A 390 -9.80 -19.72 9.48
N PRO A 391 -9.14 -20.66 10.19
CA PRO A 391 -7.85 -20.39 10.81
C PRO A 391 -6.73 -20.10 9.80
N LEU A 392 -6.75 -20.77 8.64
CA LEU A 392 -5.80 -20.53 7.56
C LEU A 392 -6.05 -19.16 6.91
N ILE A 393 -7.30 -18.80 6.62
CA ILE A 393 -7.68 -17.48 6.12
C ILE A 393 -7.20 -16.38 7.10
N SER A 394 -7.40 -16.59 8.40
CA SER A 394 -6.93 -15.68 9.44
C SER A 394 -5.40 -15.57 9.47
N PHE A 395 -4.69 -16.68 9.29
CA PHE A 395 -3.24 -16.68 9.15
C PHE A 395 -2.80 -15.86 7.92
N LEU A 396 -3.38 -16.10 6.73
CA LEU A 396 -3.04 -15.38 5.50
C LEU A 396 -3.28 -13.85 5.64
N LYS A 397 -4.39 -13.45 6.27
CA LYS A 397 -4.69 -12.04 6.59
C LYS A 397 -3.57 -11.42 7.45
N ARG A 398 -3.19 -12.09 8.55
CA ARG A 398 -2.19 -11.58 9.49
C ARG A 398 -0.76 -11.65 8.96
N ALA A 399 -0.40 -12.71 8.24
CA ALA A 399 0.95 -12.98 7.78
C ALA A 399 1.30 -12.23 6.50
N PHE A 400 0.35 -12.15 5.55
CA PHE A 400 0.60 -11.70 4.19
C PHE A 400 -0.31 -10.55 3.74
N GLY A 401 -1.10 -9.96 4.65
CA GLY A 401 -2.00 -8.86 4.33
C GLY A 401 -3.14 -9.27 3.39
N ALA A 402 -3.55 -10.54 3.46
CA ALA A 402 -4.54 -11.09 2.54
C ALA A 402 -5.94 -10.48 2.72
N GLU A 403 -6.72 -10.45 1.64
CA GLU A 403 -8.11 -9.97 1.62
C GLU A 403 -9.06 -11.12 1.28
N GLU A 404 -10.09 -11.35 2.11
CA GLU A 404 -11.13 -12.34 1.80
C GLU A 404 -12.10 -11.74 0.78
N LEU A 405 -12.18 -12.33 -0.41
CA LEU A 405 -13.03 -11.85 -1.50
C LEU A 405 -14.41 -12.49 -1.47
N ALA A 406 -14.42 -13.79 -1.23
CA ALA A 406 -15.63 -14.60 -1.21
C ALA A 406 -15.40 -15.78 -0.27
N LYS A 407 -16.47 -16.19 0.41
CA LYS A 407 -16.52 -17.40 1.21
C LYS A 407 -17.92 -17.98 1.15
N TYR A 408 -18.01 -19.23 0.75
CA TYR A 408 -19.23 -20.01 0.74
C TYR A 408 -19.10 -21.17 1.73
N SER A 409 -20.00 -21.15 2.71
CA SER A 409 -20.07 -22.16 3.76
C SER A 409 -21.38 -22.92 3.66
N SER A 410 -21.34 -24.22 3.96
CA SER A 410 -22.53 -25.01 4.19
C SER A 410 -23.27 -24.55 5.46
N PRO A 411 -24.54 -24.96 5.65
CA PRO A 411 -25.31 -24.60 6.86
C PRO A 411 -24.67 -25.05 8.19
N ASP A 412 -23.89 -26.13 8.17
CA ASP A 412 -23.12 -26.66 9.30
C ASP A 412 -21.74 -25.98 9.48
N GLY A 413 -21.44 -24.97 8.66
CA GLY A 413 -20.28 -24.09 8.83
C GLY A 413 -18.99 -24.57 8.15
N VAL A 414 -19.04 -25.67 7.38
CA VAL A 414 -17.91 -26.13 6.57
C VAL A 414 -17.68 -25.17 5.43
N VAL A 415 -16.46 -24.66 5.27
CA VAL A 415 -16.11 -23.80 4.14
C VAL A 415 -15.93 -24.67 2.90
N MET A 416 -16.92 -24.62 2.02
CA MET A 416 -16.94 -25.39 0.78
C MET A 416 -16.04 -24.74 -0.29
N HIS A 417 -16.02 -23.41 -0.31
CA HIS A 417 -15.12 -22.63 -1.19
C HIS A 417 -14.84 -21.25 -0.59
N ALA A 418 -13.60 -20.78 -0.69
CA ALA A 418 -13.22 -19.42 -0.38
C ALA A 418 -12.17 -18.92 -1.37
N GLN A 419 -12.20 -17.61 -1.63
CA GLN A 419 -11.21 -16.89 -2.42
C GLN A 419 -10.54 -15.85 -1.54
N VAL A 420 -9.22 -15.95 -1.40
CA VAL A 420 -8.43 -15.04 -0.58
C VAL A 420 -7.33 -14.43 -1.45
N ARG A 421 -7.38 -13.11 -1.63
CA ARG A 421 -6.39 -12.36 -2.41
C ARG A 421 -5.13 -12.11 -1.58
N VAL A 422 -3.97 -12.36 -2.17
CA VAL A 422 -2.66 -11.97 -1.66
C VAL A 422 -1.93 -11.23 -2.78
N GLY A 423 -1.86 -9.91 -2.68
CA GLY A 423 -1.36 -9.04 -3.74
C GLY A 423 -2.19 -9.19 -5.03
N ASP A 424 -1.54 -9.63 -6.11
CA ASP A 424 -2.18 -9.86 -7.41
C ASP A 424 -2.68 -11.30 -7.60
N SER A 425 -2.46 -12.20 -6.63
CA SER A 425 -2.88 -13.60 -6.70
C SER A 425 -4.13 -13.87 -5.88
N VAL A 426 -4.94 -14.84 -6.30
CA VAL A 426 -6.03 -15.40 -5.50
C VAL A 426 -5.67 -16.83 -5.11
N VAL A 427 -5.65 -17.09 -3.81
CA VAL A 427 -5.55 -18.42 -3.23
C VAL A 427 -6.97 -18.90 -2.98
N GLU A 428 -7.36 -19.97 -3.68
CA GLU A 428 -8.63 -20.63 -3.49
C GLU A 428 -8.50 -21.74 -2.45
N MET A 429 -9.59 -22.08 -1.76
CA MET A 429 -9.59 -23.22 -0.84
C MET A 429 -10.99 -23.76 -0.58
N GLY A 430 -11.04 -25.06 -0.27
CA GLY A 430 -12.22 -25.74 0.25
C GLY A 430 -11.76 -26.77 1.27
N GLU A 431 -12.49 -26.91 2.38
CA GLU A 431 -12.07 -27.82 3.46
C GLU A 431 -11.98 -29.26 2.96
N ALA A 432 -10.98 -29.99 3.46
CA ALA A 432 -10.73 -31.38 3.09
C ALA A 432 -11.94 -32.27 3.45
N HIS A 433 -12.43 -33.06 2.49
CA HIS A 433 -13.57 -33.94 2.66
C HIS A 433 -13.53 -35.10 1.67
N GLY A 434 -14.02 -36.28 2.09
CA GLY A 434 -14.13 -37.46 1.23
C GLY A 434 -12.81 -37.77 0.52
N LYS A 435 -12.82 -37.71 -0.83
CA LYS A 435 -11.66 -37.97 -1.69
C LYS A 435 -10.66 -36.81 -1.78
N TYR A 436 -11.02 -35.62 -1.30
CA TYR A 436 -10.14 -34.45 -1.25
C TYR A 436 -9.54 -34.35 0.14
N GLU A 437 -8.49 -35.12 0.37
CA GLU A 437 -7.78 -35.13 1.65
C GLU A 437 -6.91 -33.88 1.83
N THR A 438 -6.40 -33.70 3.05
CA THR A 438 -5.51 -32.59 3.36
C THR A 438 -4.24 -32.66 2.52
N MET A 439 -3.95 -31.58 1.82
CA MET A 439 -2.81 -31.50 0.91
C MET A 439 -2.00 -30.23 1.22
N PRO A 440 -1.03 -30.31 2.15
CA PRO A 440 -0.13 -29.19 2.40
C PRO A 440 0.69 -28.88 1.14
N ALA A 441 0.67 -27.62 0.74
CA ALA A 441 1.25 -27.16 -0.51
C ALA A 441 2.53 -26.34 -0.28
N MET A 442 3.26 -26.08 -1.37
CA MET A 442 4.45 -25.24 -1.35
C MET A 442 4.27 -24.09 -2.33
N PHE A 443 4.58 -22.89 -1.86
CA PHE A 443 4.44 -21.66 -2.62
C PHE A 443 5.71 -20.84 -2.59
N TYR A 444 5.96 -20.16 -3.69
CA TYR A 444 6.89 -19.05 -3.74
C TYR A 444 6.10 -17.75 -3.67
N LEU A 445 6.36 -16.98 -2.63
CA LEU A 445 5.67 -15.74 -2.29
C LEU A 445 6.57 -14.55 -2.60
N TYR A 446 6.43 -13.96 -3.79
CA TYR A 446 7.19 -12.78 -4.17
C TYR A 446 6.62 -11.51 -3.51
N VAL A 447 7.45 -10.84 -2.72
CA VAL A 447 7.09 -9.65 -1.94
C VAL A 447 8.14 -8.56 -2.12
N PRO A 448 7.78 -7.28 -1.95
CA PRO A 448 8.74 -6.18 -1.98
C PRO A 448 9.83 -6.24 -0.89
N ASN A 449 9.57 -6.93 0.22
CA ASN A 449 10.50 -7.01 1.36
C ASN A 449 10.36 -8.36 2.10
N VAL A 450 11.28 -9.29 1.83
CA VAL A 450 11.35 -10.60 2.48
C VAL A 450 11.41 -10.50 4.00
N ASP A 451 12.31 -9.68 4.55
CA ASP A 451 12.57 -9.61 5.98
C ASP A 451 11.34 -9.16 6.76
N ALA A 452 10.61 -8.18 6.24
CA ALA A 452 9.38 -7.70 6.86
C ALA A 452 8.28 -8.77 6.86
N VAL A 453 8.05 -9.41 5.71
CA VAL A 453 7.00 -10.43 5.57
C VAL A 453 7.35 -11.71 6.34
N HIS A 454 8.62 -12.09 6.40
CA HIS A 454 9.09 -13.22 7.22
C HIS A 454 8.82 -12.98 8.70
N ARG A 455 9.20 -11.82 9.25
CA ARG A 455 8.89 -11.45 10.65
C ARG A 455 7.39 -11.44 10.92
N GLN A 456 6.61 -10.89 9.99
CA GLN A 456 5.15 -10.85 10.09
C GLN A 456 4.53 -12.26 10.10
N ALA A 457 5.01 -13.17 9.26
CA ALA A 457 4.55 -14.54 9.21
C ALA A 457 4.89 -15.31 10.51
N VAL A 458 6.10 -15.14 11.04
CA VAL A 458 6.50 -15.71 12.34
C VAL A 458 5.62 -15.17 13.46
N ALA A 459 5.39 -13.85 13.51
CA ALA A 459 4.49 -13.22 14.49
C ALA A 459 3.03 -13.71 14.35
N ALA A 460 2.61 -14.09 13.15
CA ALA A 460 1.28 -14.66 12.89
C ALA A 460 1.14 -16.14 13.29
N GLY A 461 2.23 -16.79 13.73
CA GLY A 461 2.28 -18.17 14.23
C GLY A 461 2.98 -19.17 13.30
N ALA A 462 3.65 -18.71 12.24
CA ALA A 462 4.44 -19.60 11.39
C ALA A 462 5.76 -20.01 12.03
N THR A 463 6.26 -21.20 11.69
CA THR A 463 7.59 -21.67 12.10
C THR A 463 8.62 -21.32 11.02
N SER A 464 9.61 -20.49 11.36
CA SER A 464 10.76 -20.24 10.48
C SER A 464 11.63 -21.49 10.34
N PHE A 465 11.98 -21.85 9.12
CA PHE A 465 12.98 -22.90 8.85
C PHE A 465 14.09 -22.43 7.90
N GLN A 466 14.00 -21.19 7.39
CA GLN A 466 15.07 -20.50 6.70
C GLN A 466 14.95 -19.00 6.97
N GLU A 467 15.99 -18.43 7.58
CA GLU A 467 16.07 -16.98 7.81
C GLU A 467 16.34 -16.20 6.51
N PRO A 468 15.93 -14.93 6.42
CA PRO A 468 16.18 -14.08 5.26
C PRO A 468 17.66 -14.02 4.85
N THR A 469 17.97 -14.52 3.65
CA THR A 469 19.33 -14.53 3.09
C THR A 469 19.33 -14.26 1.59
N ASP A 470 20.39 -13.60 1.11
CA ASP A 470 20.61 -13.37 -0.31
C ASP A 470 21.09 -14.66 -0.96
N GLN A 471 20.56 -14.95 -2.16
CA GLN A 471 20.84 -16.16 -2.90
C GLN A 471 21.73 -15.87 -4.12
N PRO A 472 22.52 -16.85 -4.57
CA PRO A 472 23.40 -16.67 -5.71
C PRO A 472 22.65 -16.40 -7.02
N TYR A 473 21.39 -16.84 -7.11
CA TYR A 473 20.51 -16.67 -8.27
C TYR A 473 19.70 -15.35 -8.27
N GLY A 474 20.06 -14.38 -7.43
CA GLY A 474 19.53 -13.03 -7.55
C GLY A 474 18.28 -12.70 -6.72
N ASP A 475 17.78 -13.65 -5.94
CA ASP A 475 16.69 -13.43 -4.99
C ASP A 475 17.22 -13.33 -3.55
N ARG A 476 16.59 -12.49 -2.73
CA ARG A 476 16.63 -12.61 -1.28
C ARG A 476 15.48 -13.50 -0.87
N THR A 477 15.72 -14.51 -0.04
CA THR A 477 14.71 -15.52 0.30
C THR A 477 14.68 -15.85 1.79
N ALA A 478 13.50 -16.17 2.30
CA ALA A 478 13.27 -16.76 3.62
C ALA A 478 12.19 -17.85 3.48
N ALA A 479 12.04 -18.71 4.48
CA ALA A 479 11.01 -19.74 4.41
C ALA A 479 10.37 -20.04 5.78
N VAL A 480 9.04 -20.15 5.75
CA VAL A 480 8.22 -20.46 6.93
C VAL A 480 7.23 -21.58 6.62
N ALA A 481 6.89 -22.36 7.64
CA ALA A 481 5.80 -23.32 7.59
C ALA A 481 4.62 -22.80 8.42
N ASP A 482 3.42 -22.82 7.86
CA ASP A 482 2.21 -22.50 8.62
C ASP A 482 1.75 -23.71 9.48
N ALA A 483 0.76 -23.47 10.34
CA ALA A 483 0.23 -24.50 11.24
C ALA A 483 -0.51 -25.66 10.52
N PHE A 484 -0.75 -25.52 9.21
CA PHE A 484 -1.44 -26.52 8.37
C PHE A 484 -0.43 -27.31 7.52
N GLY A 485 0.86 -27.03 7.67
CA GLY A 485 1.95 -27.72 6.98
C GLY A 485 2.30 -27.11 5.62
N ASN A 486 1.63 -26.03 5.18
CA ASN A 486 2.03 -25.38 3.92
C ASN A 486 3.36 -24.66 4.12
N LYS A 487 4.19 -24.68 3.08
CA LYS A 487 5.51 -24.05 3.07
C LYS A 487 5.49 -22.82 2.18
N TRP A 488 5.90 -21.70 2.74
CA TRP A 488 5.94 -20.40 2.07
C TRP A 488 7.40 -19.98 1.94
N TYR A 489 7.93 -20.04 0.71
CA TYR A 489 9.23 -19.48 0.36
C TYR A 489 9.02 -18.02 -0.03
N ILE A 490 9.36 -17.12 0.89
CA ILE A 490 9.15 -15.68 0.74
C ILE A 490 10.36 -15.13 0.00
N ALA A 491 10.15 -14.41 -1.09
CA ALA A 491 11.22 -13.96 -1.97
C ALA A 491 11.08 -12.50 -2.39
N THR A 492 12.20 -11.83 -2.57
CA THR A 492 12.30 -10.53 -3.23
C THR A 492 13.38 -10.68 -4.27
N HIS A 493 13.04 -10.45 -5.53
CA HIS A 493 14.04 -10.40 -6.57
C HIS A 493 14.89 -9.12 -6.43
N ILE A 494 16.19 -9.27 -6.25
CA ILE A 494 17.12 -8.16 -5.89
C ILE A 494 18.15 -7.86 -6.97
N LYS A 495 18.42 -8.79 -7.89
CA LYS A 495 19.24 -8.56 -9.10
C LYS A 495 18.98 -9.61 -10.17
N ASP A 496 19.06 -9.20 -11.43
CA ASP A 496 19.15 -10.14 -12.56
C ASP A 496 20.51 -10.86 -12.49
N VAL A 497 20.52 -12.14 -12.79
CA VAL A 497 21.74 -12.93 -12.96
C VAL A 497 21.74 -13.53 -14.36
N ASP A 498 22.86 -13.45 -15.06
CA ASP A 498 23.06 -14.21 -16.29
C ASP A 498 23.24 -15.68 -15.87
N MET A 499 22.27 -16.52 -16.20
CA MET A 499 22.31 -17.98 -15.93
C MET A 499 22.91 -18.77 -17.09
#